data_AF-A0A545TN49-F1
#
_entry.id   AF-A0A545TN49-F1
#
_cell.length_a   1.000
_cell.length_b   1.000
_cell.length_c   1.000
_cell.angle_alpha   90.00
_cell.angle_beta   90.00
_cell.angle_gamma   90.00
#
_symmetry.space_group_name_H-M   'P 1'
#
loop_
_entity.id
_entity.type
_entity.pdbx_description
1 polymer ?
#
loop_
_entity_poly.entity_id
_entity_poly.type
_entity_poly.pdbx_seq_one_letter_code
_entity_poly.pdbx_strand_id
1 'polypeptide(L)' 'MYLQGLGVAQNPELAAIWTSKAARAGDTAAQNNLGIIFENGIGVTEDKQRALRWYMRAASNGSNSARESLSRLMAQGVKP' A
#
# COMPACT_ATOMS: atom_id res chain seq x y z
N MET A 1 18.58 17.18 12.06
CA MET A 1 18.92 15.74 11.95
C MET A 1 17.83 14.95 12.66
N TYR A 2 16.82 14.45 11.93
CA TYR A 2 15.79 13.57 12.50
C TYR A 2 16.21 12.11 12.24
N LEU A 3 17.09 11.61 13.10
CA LEU A 3 17.40 10.19 13.19
C LEU A 3 16.86 9.67 14.52
N GLN A 4 16.33 8.45 14.45
CA GLN A 4 15.92 7.55 15.56
C GLN A 4 14.46 7.67 16.01
N GLY A 5 13.62 6.89 15.31
CA GLY A 5 12.88 5.76 15.90
C GLY A 5 11.79 6.06 16.93
N LEU A 6 10.61 5.46 16.68
CA LEU A 6 9.52 5.20 17.62
C LEU A 6 8.56 6.38 17.89
N GLY A 7 7.60 6.59 16.99
CA GLY A 7 6.46 7.48 17.27
C GLY A 7 5.44 7.65 16.14
N VAL A 8 5.78 7.27 14.91
CA VAL A 8 4.89 7.41 13.74
C VAL A 8 4.61 5.99 13.22
N ALA A 9 3.56 5.28 13.57
CA ALA A 9 2.27 5.69 14.09
C ALA A 9 1.68 4.59 14.99
N GLN A 10 1.28 4.94 16.21
CA GLN A 10 0.36 4.08 16.98
C GLN A 10 -1.06 4.09 16.39
N ASN A 11 -1.32 4.97 15.41
CA ASN A 11 -2.60 5.07 14.76
C ASN A 11 -2.46 4.69 13.28
N PRO A 12 -3.02 3.54 12.85
CA PRO A 12 -2.85 3.05 11.48
C PRO A 12 -3.40 4.03 10.41
N GLU A 13 -4.30 4.94 10.78
CA GLU A 13 -4.71 6.09 9.97
C GLU A 13 -3.54 7.03 9.60
N LEU A 14 -2.69 7.38 10.57
CA LEU A 14 -1.53 8.24 10.33
C LEU A 14 -0.47 7.51 9.50
N ALA A 15 -0.29 6.20 9.71
CA ALA A 15 0.58 5.37 8.87
C ALA A 15 0.09 5.38 7.41
N ALA A 16 -1.21 5.23 7.17
CA ALA A 16 -1.80 5.31 5.83
C ALA A 16 -1.57 6.69 5.19
N ILE A 17 -1.66 7.78 5.96
CA ILE A 17 -1.43 9.15 5.48
C ILE A 17 0.04 9.38 5.09
N TRP A 18 0.99 9.01 5.95
CA TRP A 18 2.42 9.16 5.66
C TRP A 18 2.85 8.27 4.49
N THR A 19 2.36 7.03 4.46
CA THR A 19 2.59 6.10 3.34
C THR A 19 1.98 6.64 2.05
N SER A 20 0.81 7.27 2.11
CA SER A 20 0.18 7.94 0.94
C SER A 20 1.03 9.06 0.36
N LYS A 21 1.74 9.82 1.20
CA LYS A 21 2.63 10.89 0.72
C LYS A 21 3.86 10.32 0.01
N ALA A 22 4.52 9.31 0.60
CA ALA A 22 5.67 8.64 -0.01
C ALA A 22 5.29 7.88 -1.29
N ALA A 23 4.16 7.18 -1.29
CA ALA A 23 3.66 6.45 -2.45
C ALA A 23 3.34 7.38 -3.64
N ARG A 24 2.84 8.60 -3.36
CA ARG A 24 2.65 9.63 -4.39
C ARG A 24 3.97 10.22 -4.90
N ALA A 25 5.03 10.19 -4.09
CA ALA A 25 6.38 10.57 -4.51
C ALA A 25 7.08 9.49 -5.35
N GLY A 26 6.42 8.36 -5.63
CA GLY A 26 6.96 7.27 -6.44
C GLY A 26 7.70 6.20 -5.64
N ASP A 27 7.65 6.24 -4.31
CA ASP A 27 8.22 5.18 -3.48
C ASP A 27 7.43 3.88 -3.67
N THR A 28 8.07 2.92 -4.33
CA THR A 28 7.49 1.62 -4.65
C THR A 28 7.13 0.81 -3.40
N ALA A 29 7.93 0.88 -2.34
CA ALA A 29 7.66 0.18 -1.09
C ALA A 29 6.44 0.77 -0.38
N ALA A 30 6.32 2.11 -0.39
CA ALA A 30 5.14 2.79 0.14
C ALA A 30 3.87 2.45 -0.66
N GLN A 31 3.94 2.39 -1.99
CA GLN A 31 2.81 1.97 -2.82
C GLN A 31 2.37 0.53 -2.51
N ASN A 32 3.33 -0.39 -2.32
CA ASN A 32 3.02 -1.77 -1.92
C ASN A 32 2.36 -1.83 -0.54
N ASN A 33 2.87 -1.06 0.43
CA ASN A 33 2.29 -1.00 1.77
C ASN A 33 0.86 -0.43 1.78
N LEU A 34 0.54 0.56 0.93
CA LEU A 34 -0.85 1.01 0.77
C LEU A 34 -1.75 -0.06 0.20
N GLY A 35 -1.24 -0.87 -0.74
CA GLY A 35 -1.92 -2.05 -1.22
C GLY A 35 -2.34 -2.96 -0.06
N ILE A 36 -1.39 -3.29 0.82
CA ILE A 36 -1.61 -4.15 1.99
C ILE A 36 -2.59 -3.51 2.99
N ILE A 37 -2.45 -2.21 3.24
CA ILE A 37 -3.32 -1.46 4.18
C ILE A 37 -4.78 -1.52 3.72
N PHE A 38 -5.05 -1.25 2.43
CA PHE A 38 -6.41 -1.33 1.89
C PHE A 38 -6.91 -2.77 1.73
N GLU A 39 -6.02 -3.74 1.44
CA GLU A 39 -6.39 -5.16 1.34
C GLU A 39 -6.84 -5.74 2.67
N ASN A 40 -6.25 -5.29 3.78
CA ASN A 40 -6.53 -5.82 5.12
C ASN A 40 -7.31 -4.84 6.02
N GLY A 41 -7.67 -3.66 5.52
CA GLY A 41 -8.37 -2.63 6.30
C GLY A 41 -7.58 -2.12 7.52
N ILE A 42 -6.26 -1.98 7.42
CA ILE A 42 -5.40 -1.60 8.57
C ILE A 42 -5.53 -0.10 8.82
N GLY A 43 -6.39 0.29 9.76
CA GLY A 43 -6.67 1.70 10.08
C GLY A 43 -7.38 2.47 8.98
N VAL A 44 -7.94 1.76 8.00
CA VAL A 44 -8.83 2.28 6.97
C VAL A 44 -9.88 1.22 6.69
N THR A 45 -10.98 1.58 6.05
CA THR A 45 -11.93 0.58 5.57
C THR A 45 -11.24 -0.34 4.54
N GLU A 46 -11.41 -1.65 4.68
CA GLU A 46 -10.97 -2.63 3.70
C GLU A 46 -11.58 -2.29 2.33
N ASP A 47 -10.72 -2.17 1.32
CA ASP A 47 -11.10 -1.85 -0.04
C ASP A 47 -10.11 -2.52 -1.01
N LYS A 48 -10.47 -3.74 -1.44
CA LYS A 48 -9.67 -4.53 -2.37
C LYS A 48 -9.48 -3.85 -3.73
N GLN A 49 -10.40 -2.97 -4.16
CA GLN A 49 -10.23 -2.21 -5.39
C GLN A 49 -9.18 -1.11 -5.24
N ARG A 50 -9.15 -0.41 -4.09
CA ARG A 50 -8.04 0.52 -3.78
C ARG A 50 -6.73 -0.21 -3.66
N ALA A 51 -6.71 -1.37 -3.01
CA ALA A 51 -5.52 -2.21 -2.90
C ALA A 51 -4.97 -2.57 -4.29
N LEU A 52 -5.83 -3.04 -5.18
CA LEU A 52 -5.49 -3.38 -6.57
C LEU A 52 -4.84 -2.20 -7.31
N ARG A 53 -5.41 -0.98 -7.20
CA ARG A 53 -4.84 0.23 -7.83
C ARG A 53 -3.45 0.57 -7.30
N TRP A 54 -3.20 0.41 -6.01
CA TRP A 54 -1.89 0.65 -5.42
C TRP A 54 -0.86 -0.42 -5.82
N TYR A 55 -1.26 -1.69 -5.83
CA TYR A 55 -0.41 -2.76 -6.34
C TYR A 55 -0.08 -2.61 -7.82
N MET A 56 -1.03 -2.16 -8.66
CA MET A 56 -0.74 -1.84 -10.06
C MET A 56 0.35 -0.77 -10.19
N ARG A 57 0.28 0.31 -9.41
CA ARG A 57 1.31 1.37 -9.42
C ARG A 57 2.67 0.85 -8.97
N ALA A 58 2.71 0.09 -7.87
CA ALA A 58 3.94 -0.50 -7.37
C ALA A 58 4.54 -1.51 -8.37
N ALA A 59 3.70 -2.32 -9.02
CA ALA A 59 4.11 -3.25 -10.06
C ALA A 59 4.68 -2.53 -11.30
N SER A 60 4.05 -1.42 -11.72
CA SER A 60 4.58 -0.57 -12.80
C SER A 60 5.93 0.04 -12.46
N ASN A 61 6.20 0.31 -11.18
CA ASN A 61 7.49 0.77 -10.68
C ASN A 61 8.48 -0.38 -10.35
N GLY A 62 8.20 -1.61 -10.80
CA GLY A 62 9.11 -2.74 -10.72
C GLY A 62 9.04 -3.57 -9.42
N SER A 63 8.03 -3.39 -8.57
CA SER A 63 7.86 -4.26 -7.40
C SER A 63 7.32 -5.65 -7.78
N ASN A 64 8.15 -6.66 -7.57
CA ASN A 64 7.76 -8.06 -7.72
C ASN A 64 6.70 -8.46 -6.68
N SER A 65 6.84 -8.02 -5.43
CA SER A 65 5.84 -8.29 -4.38
C SER A 65 4.47 -7.73 -4.74
N ALA A 66 4.42 -6.54 -5.33
CA ALA A 66 3.16 -5.95 -5.77
C ALA A 66 2.56 -6.71 -6.96
N ARG A 67 3.39 -7.23 -7.88
CA ARG A 67 2.92 -8.09 -8.99
C ARG A 67 2.29 -9.38 -8.47
N GLU A 68 2.89 -10.00 -7.46
CA GLU A 68 2.35 -11.21 -6.83
C GLU A 68 1.00 -10.91 -6.14
N SER A 69 0.93 -9.86 -5.32
CA SER A 69 -0.31 -9.44 -4.65
C SER A 69 -1.40 -9.03 -5.65
N LEU A 70 -1.04 -8.32 -6.73
CA LEU A 70 -1.96 -7.98 -7.82
C LEU A 70 -2.54 -9.24 -8.46
N SER A 71 -1.67 -10.20 -8.80
CA SER A 71 -2.07 -11.47 -9.41
C SER A 71 -3.01 -12.26 -8.49
N ARG A 72 -2.72 -12.26 -7.18
CA ARG A 72 -3.56 -12.89 -6.15
C ARG A 72 -4.95 -12.24 -6.06
N LEU A 73 -5.03 -10.90 -6.06
CA LEU A 73 -6.32 -10.19 -6.00
C LEU A 73 -7.15 -10.42 -7.28
N MET A 74 -6.51 -10.40 -8.45
CA MET A 74 -7.19 -10.70 -9.71
C MET A 74 -7.70 -12.15 -9.75
N ALA A 75 -6.93 -13.10 -9.20
CA ALA A 75 -7.36 -14.49 -9.05
C ALA A 75 -8.54 -14.66 -8.07
N GLN A 76 -8.67 -13.78 -7.07
CA GLN A 76 -9.84 -13.72 -6.18
C GLN A 76 -11.07 -13.08 -6.85
N GLY A 77 -10.98 -12.69 -8.13
CA GLY A 77 -12.08 -12.07 -8.86
C GLY A 77 -12.20 -10.55 -8.65
N VAL A 78 -11.23 -9.91 -7.98
CA VAL A 78 -11.18 -8.45 -7.84
C VAL A 78 -10.75 -7.87 -9.18
N LYS A 79 -11.70 -7.23 -9.88
CA LYS A 79 -11.45 -6.60 -11.18
C LYS A 79 -11.08 -5.12 -11.00
N PRO A 80 -10.20 -4.58 -11.87
CA PRO A 80 -9.84 -3.16 -11.88
C PRO A 80 -11.04 -2.24 -12.13
#